data_AF-A0A2E8WFI9-F1
#
_entry.id   AF-A0A2E8WFI9-F1
#
_cell.length_a   1.000
_cell.length_b   1.000
_cell.length_c   1.000
_cell.angle_alpha   90.00
_cell.angle_beta   90.00
_cell.angle_gamma   90.00
#
_symmetry.space_group_name_H-M   'P 1'
#
loop_
_entity.id
_entity.type
_entity.pdbx_description
1 polymer ?
#
loop_
_entity_poly.entity_id
_entity_poly.type
_entity_poly.pdbx_seq_one_letter_code
_entity_poly.pdbx_strand_id
1 'polypeptide(L)'
;MFLQDYHFDPTYGYGEVGLLGVGLPEAPPDFDAFWQSTFEQNTDVDLNLHVEPVDSADNRYNLSIATFDTLGGYRTGAWVVYPKSGDITTGFVTGHGYGGRSEPEYALLAENAAAIFPCAPGLGLSAADHLPDSAQSHVVHGLDSRDDYLIRPCVSAIWSAATLLLDLFPDIRSRLFFTGGSFGGGLGALALP
;
A
#
# COMPACT_ATOMS: atom_id res chain seq x y z
N MET A 1 28.08 13.39 -15.80
CA MET A 1 28.88 12.16 -15.56
C MET A 1 28.98 12.00 -14.06
N PHE A 2 28.06 11.24 -13.46
CA PHE A 2 28.06 10.96 -12.02
C PHE A 2 29.03 9.78 -11.80
N LEU A 3 30.28 10.08 -11.49
CA LEU A 3 31.22 9.09 -10.97
C LEU A 3 31.04 9.06 -9.44
N GLN A 4 30.18 8.18 -8.95
CA GLN A 4 30.31 7.67 -7.59
C GLN A 4 31.14 6.38 -7.68
N ASP A 5 32.20 6.29 -6.86
CA ASP A 5 33.08 5.12 -6.77
C ASP A 5 32.33 3.97 -6.07
N TYR A 6 31.59 3.19 -6.85
CA TYR A 6 31.07 1.90 -6.40
C TYR A 6 32.13 0.82 -6.61
N HIS A 7 32.20 -0.17 -5.70
CA HIS A 7 33.07 -1.35 -5.85
C HIS A 7 32.60 -2.34 -6.96
N PHE A 8 31.54 -1.99 -7.68
CA PHE A 8 30.94 -2.77 -8.76
C PHE A 8 30.43 -1.82 -9.86
N ASP A 9 30.14 -2.35 -11.04
CA ASP A 9 29.49 -1.58 -12.11
C ASP A 9 27.99 -1.45 -11.83
N PRO A 10 27.47 -0.27 -11.42
CA PRO A 10 26.06 -0.08 -11.14
C PRO A 10 25.19 -0.14 -12.40
N THR A 11 25.78 -0.05 -13.58
CA THR A 11 25.06 -0.18 -14.86
C THR A 11 24.89 -1.64 -15.27
N TYR A 12 25.66 -2.56 -14.68
CA TYR A 12 25.74 -3.96 -15.09
C TYR A 12 25.92 -4.13 -16.61
N GLY A 13 26.66 -3.22 -17.25
CA GLY A 13 26.88 -3.20 -18.70
C GLY A 13 25.75 -2.60 -19.56
N TYR A 14 24.69 -2.07 -18.96
CA TYR A 14 23.54 -1.50 -19.69
C TYR A 14 23.62 0.03 -19.82
N GLY A 15 23.46 0.53 -21.06
CA GLY A 15 23.06 1.91 -21.33
C GLY A 15 21.54 2.05 -21.43
N GLU A 16 21.04 3.27 -21.68
CA GLU A 16 19.59 3.55 -21.80
C GLU A 16 18.88 2.63 -22.81
N VAL A 17 19.41 2.49 -24.03
CA VAL A 17 18.86 1.59 -25.05
C VAL A 17 18.83 0.14 -24.57
N GLY A 18 19.85 -0.27 -23.82
CA GLY A 18 19.92 -1.61 -23.24
C GLY A 18 18.85 -1.82 -22.17
N LEU A 19 18.66 -0.87 -21.27
CA LEU A 19 17.64 -0.91 -20.22
C LEU A 19 16.23 -0.95 -20.80
N LEU A 20 15.95 -0.15 -21.84
CA LEU A 20 14.66 -0.15 -22.54
C LEU A 20 14.41 -1.46 -23.32
N GLY A 21 15.46 -2.22 -23.62
CA GLY A 21 15.38 -3.53 -24.27
C GLY A 21 15.24 -4.71 -23.31
N VAL A 22 15.27 -4.49 -21.99
CA VAL A 22 15.10 -5.57 -21.00
C VAL A 22 13.65 -6.06 -21.04
N GLY A 23 13.49 -7.33 -21.40
CA GLY A 23 12.19 -8.00 -21.42
C GLY A 23 11.72 -8.41 -20.02
N LEU A 24 10.46 -8.85 -19.94
CA LEU A 24 9.92 -9.45 -18.73
C LEU A 24 10.40 -10.90 -18.58
N PRO A 25 10.61 -11.40 -17.35
CA PRO A 25 10.80 -12.83 -17.13
C PRO A 25 9.53 -13.62 -17.48
N GLU A 26 9.68 -14.92 -17.69
CA GLU A 26 8.52 -15.82 -17.85
C GLU A 26 7.69 -15.82 -16.56
N ALA A 27 6.39 -15.49 -16.69
CA ALA A 27 5.48 -15.46 -15.55
C ALA A 27 5.15 -16.89 -15.08
N PRO A 28 4.96 -17.11 -13.76
CA PRO A 28 4.41 -18.37 -13.27
C PRO A 28 3.06 -18.67 -13.94
N PRO A 29 2.77 -19.93 -14.34
CA PRO A 29 1.57 -20.27 -15.08
C PRO A 29 0.24 -19.90 -14.41
N ASP A 30 0.22 -19.78 -13.08
CA ASP A 30 -0.97 -19.50 -12.29
C ASP A 30 -0.90 -18.15 -11.55
N PHE A 31 -0.03 -17.24 -11.98
CA PHE A 31 0.14 -15.93 -11.35
C PHE A 31 -1.18 -15.15 -11.23
N ASP A 32 -1.91 -14.99 -12.34
CA ASP A 32 -3.17 -14.24 -12.38
C ASP A 32 -4.24 -14.92 -11.52
N ALA A 33 -4.38 -16.25 -11.66
CA ALA A 33 -5.35 -17.04 -10.90
C ALA A 33 -5.10 -16.95 -9.38
N PHE A 34 -3.84 -16.94 -8.96
CA PHE A 34 -3.45 -16.79 -7.56
C PHE A 34 -3.87 -15.44 -6.99
N TRP A 35 -3.59 -14.34 -7.70
CA TRP A 35 -3.94 -12.99 -7.24
C TRP A 35 -5.45 -12.73 -7.28
N GLN A 36 -6.14 -13.22 -8.32
CA GLN A 36 -7.60 -13.13 -8.39
C GLN A 36 -8.26 -13.88 -7.22
N SER A 37 -7.82 -15.12 -6.94
CA SER A 37 -8.33 -15.86 -5.80
C SER A 37 -8.00 -15.17 -4.46
N THR A 38 -6.83 -14.55 -4.34
CA THR A 38 -6.46 -13.76 -3.15
C THR A 38 -7.39 -12.55 -2.97
N PHE A 39 -7.73 -11.84 -4.06
CA PHE A 39 -8.67 -10.73 -4.02
C PHE A 39 -10.07 -11.16 -3.59
N GLU A 40 -10.57 -12.27 -4.14
CA GLU A 40 -11.86 -12.85 -3.77
C GLU A 40 -11.88 -13.25 -2.29
N GLN A 41 -10.86 -13.98 -1.83
CA GLN A 41 -10.71 -14.36 -0.41
C GLN A 41 -10.66 -13.14 0.51
N ASN A 42 -9.98 -12.05 0.13
CA ASN A 42 -9.92 -10.83 0.92
C ASN A 42 -11.26 -10.09 0.94
N THR A 43 -12.04 -10.15 -0.14
CA THR A 43 -13.36 -9.52 -0.23
C THR A 43 -14.38 -10.17 0.71
N ASP A 44 -14.20 -11.46 1.00
CA ASP A 44 -15.05 -12.21 1.94
C ASP A 44 -14.71 -11.94 3.43
N VAL A 45 -13.63 -11.19 3.71
CA VAL A 45 -13.24 -10.85 5.09
C VAL A 45 -14.12 -9.70 5.62
N ASP A 46 -14.76 -9.93 6.78
CA ASP A 46 -15.38 -8.85 7.55
C ASP A 46 -14.28 -7.90 8.06
N LEU A 47 -14.36 -6.63 7.68
CA LEU A 47 -13.36 -5.64 8.05
C LEU A 47 -13.26 -5.40 9.55
N ASN A 48 -14.29 -5.72 10.36
CA ASN A 48 -14.31 -5.42 11.80
C ASN A 48 -13.81 -3.99 12.10
N LEU A 49 -14.33 -3.05 11.31
CA LEU A 49 -13.78 -1.70 11.16
C LEU A 49 -13.93 -0.90 12.46
N HIS A 50 -12.84 -0.26 12.89
CA HIS A 50 -12.86 0.77 13.93
C HIS A 50 -12.19 2.04 13.40
N VAL A 51 -12.86 3.19 13.55
CA VAL A 51 -12.35 4.50 13.12
C VAL A 51 -12.38 5.45 14.31
N GLU A 52 -11.21 5.99 14.65
CA GLU A 52 -11.01 6.91 15.75
C GLU A 52 -10.53 8.27 15.22
N PRO A 53 -11.28 9.37 15.42
CA PRO A 53 -10.79 10.71 15.11
C PRO A 53 -9.61 11.10 15.99
N VAL A 54 -8.61 11.76 15.41
CA VAL A 54 -7.42 12.26 16.12
C VAL A 54 -7.08 13.68 15.67
N ASP A 55 -6.21 14.36 16.42
CA ASP A 55 -5.82 15.72 16.09
C ASP A 55 -5.02 15.77 14.78
N SER A 56 -5.48 16.60 13.84
CA SER A 56 -4.76 16.89 12.61
C SER A 56 -3.73 17.99 12.84
N ALA A 57 -2.50 17.78 12.37
CA ALA A 57 -1.45 18.80 12.37
C ALA A 57 -1.78 19.98 11.43
N ASP A 58 -2.64 19.76 10.44
CA ASP A 58 -3.14 20.78 9.53
C ASP A 58 -4.64 21.01 9.76
N ASN A 59 -5.00 22.22 10.18
CA ASN A 59 -6.35 22.55 10.59
C ASN A 59 -7.39 22.51 9.46
N ARG A 60 -6.96 22.41 8.19
CA ARG A 60 -7.83 22.29 7.01
C ARG A 60 -8.42 20.89 6.85
N TYR A 61 -7.79 19.89 7.46
CA TYR A 61 -8.15 18.50 7.30
C TYR A 61 -8.69 17.89 8.60
N ASN A 62 -9.62 16.96 8.45
CA ASN A 62 -9.94 15.96 9.45
C ASN A 62 -8.93 14.82 9.33
N LEU A 63 -8.55 14.24 10.47
CA LEU A 63 -7.70 13.07 10.54
C LEU A 63 -8.36 12.00 11.41
N SER A 64 -8.26 10.75 10.99
CA SER A 64 -8.68 9.61 11.78
C SER A 64 -7.70 8.46 11.61
N ILE A 65 -7.58 7.63 12.64
CA ILE A 65 -6.93 6.32 12.56
C ILE A 65 -8.03 5.29 12.33
N ALA A 66 -7.91 4.54 11.24
CA ALA A 66 -8.74 3.38 10.98
C ALA A 66 -7.96 2.10 11.27
N THR A 67 -8.61 1.12 11.86
CA THR A 67 -8.10 -0.25 11.99
C THR A 67 -9.12 -1.24 11.46
N PHE A 68 -8.67 -2.21 10.67
CA PHE A 68 -9.53 -3.17 9.99
C PHE A 68 -8.81 -4.50 9.75
N ASP A 69 -9.58 -5.57 9.65
CA ASP A 69 -9.08 -6.91 9.36
C ASP A 69 -8.93 -7.11 7.86
N THR A 70 -7.98 -7.97 7.50
CA THR A 70 -7.63 -8.31 6.12
C THR A 70 -7.35 -9.82 6.00
N LEU A 71 -7.22 -10.31 4.77
CA LEU A 71 -6.92 -11.72 4.49
C LEU A 71 -5.79 -12.25 5.38
N GLY A 72 -5.99 -13.44 5.95
CA GLY A 72 -4.99 -14.10 6.81
C GLY A 72 -5.06 -13.71 8.30
N GLY A 73 -6.08 -12.93 8.70
CA GLY A 73 -6.27 -12.50 10.09
C GLY A 73 -5.37 -11.34 10.49
N TYR A 74 -4.81 -10.61 9.53
CA TYR A 74 -3.98 -9.44 9.80
C TYR A 74 -4.83 -8.22 10.11
N ARG A 75 -4.54 -7.59 11.27
CA ARG A 75 -5.10 -6.30 11.65
C ARG A 75 -4.26 -5.18 11.04
N THR A 76 -4.85 -4.42 10.13
CA THR A 76 -4.21 -3.30 9.43
C THR A 76 -4.66 -1.98 10.04
N GLY A 77 -3.70 -1.10 10.33
CA GLY A 77 -3.91 0.29 10.68
C GLY A 77 -3.65 1.24 9.50
N ALA A 78 -4.44 2.31 9.41
CA ALA A 78 -4.33 3.32 8.37
C ALA A 78 -4.66 4.71 8.92
N TRP A 79 -4.03 5.74 8.36
CA TRP A 79 -4.49 7.11 8.52
C TRP A 79 -5.53 7.43 7.44
N VAL A 80 -6.61 8.10 7.79
CA VAL A 80 -7.62 8.62 6.86
C VAL A 80 -7.65 10.14 6.99
N VAL A 81 -7.38 10.84 5.89
CA VAL A 81 -7.35 12.30 5.84
C VAL A 81 -8.34 12.80 4.80
N TYR A 82 -9.12 13.83 5.13
CA TYR A 82 -10.08 14.44 4.22
C TYR A 82 -10.35 15.90 4.63
N PRO A 83 -10.74 16.79 3.68
CA PRO A 83 -10.97 18.19 3.99
C PRO A 83 -12.14 18.39 4.95
N LYS A 84 -12.09 19.46 5.77
CA LYS A 84 -13.18 19.83 6.68
C LYS A 84 -14.40 20.43 5.99
N SER A 85 -14.22 20.94 4.78
CA SER A 85 -15.28 21.58 4.00
C SER A 85 -15.09 21.32 2.52
N GLY A 86 -16.17 21.44 1.76
CA GLY A 86 -16.19 21.12 0.33
C GLY A 86 -16.59 19.67 0.07
N ASP A 87 -16.85 19.38 -1.21
CA ASP A 87 -17.29 18.07 -1.65
C ASP A 87 -16.08 17.17 -1.91
N ILE A 88 -16.10 15.96 -1.35
CA ILE A 88 -15.06 14.96 -1.55
C ILE A 88 -15.41 14.17 -2.81
N THR A 89 -14.67 14.40 -3.89
CA THR A 89 -14.96 13.84 -5.22
C THR A 89 -13.81 13.02 -5.79
N THR A 90 -12.73 12.85 -5.03
CA THR A 90 -11.53 12.12 -5.43
C THR A 90 -10.99 11.33 -4.24
N GLY A 91 -10.51 10.12 -4.50
CA GLY A 91 -9.92 9.24 -3.49
C GLY A 91 -8.48 8.88 -3.82
N PHE A 92 -7.63 8.79 -2.81
CA PHE A 92 -6.27 8.25 -2.96
C PHE A 92 -6.01 7.15 -1.93
N VAL A 93 -5.62 5.96 -2.39
CA VAL A 93 -4.93 4.97 -1.55
C VAL A 93 -3.43 5.16 -1.74
N THR A 94 -2.72 5.47 -0.65
CA THR A 94 -1.30 5.84 -0.72
C THR A 94 -0.42 4.80 -0.03
N GLY A 95 0.39 4.06 -0.81
CA GLY A 95 1.40 3.12 -0.32
C GLY A 95 2.66 3.82 0.20
N HIS A 96 3.40 3.18 1.11
CA HIS A 96 4.65 3.71 1.68
C HIS A 96 5.89 2.93 1.20
N GLY A 97 7.09 3.47 1.45
CA GLY A 97 8.36 2.77 1.24
C GLY A 97 8.64 1.70 2.30
N TYR A 98 9.68 0.88 2.13
CA TYR A 98 9.96 -0.26 3.02
C TYR A 98 10.20 0.10 4.51
N GLY A 99 10.46 1.37 4.83
CA GLY A 99 10.61 1.85 6.20
C GLY A 99 9.30 2.09 6.96
N GLY A 100 8.14 1.83 6.35
CA GLY A 100 6.85 2.15 6.96
C GLY A 100 6.45 3.62 6.78
N ARG A 101 5.48 4.05 7.59
CA ARG A 101 5.06 5.44 7.77
C ARG A 101 4.67 5.67 9.23
N SER A 102 4.92 6.86 9.76
CA SER A 102 4.49 7.29 11.11
C SER A 102 3.35 8.31 11.08
N GLU A 103 3.10 8.93 9.92
CA GLU A 103 2.11 10.00 9.73
C GLU A 103 1.60 9.98 8.28
N PRO A 104 0.45 10.63 7.99
CA PRO A 104 -0.01 10.83 6.61
C PRO A 104 0.82 11.90 5.87
N GLU A 105 0.85 11.78 4.54
CA GLU A 105 1.59 12.71 3.67
C GLU A 105 0.64 13.80 3.13
N TYR A 106 0.37 14.84 3.93
CA TYR A 106 -0.58 15.91 3.57
C TYR A 106 -0.27 16.63 2.24
N ALA A 107 1.00 16.69 1.84
CA ALA A 107 1.42 17.34 0.60
C ALA A 107 0.85 16.67 -0.66
N LEU A 108 0.35 15.44 -0.55
CA LEU A 108 -0.23 14.68 -1.64
C LEU A 108 -1.76 14.86 -1.77
N LEU A 109 -2.39 15.60 -0.85
CA LEU A 109 -3.84 15.80 -0.85
C LEU A 109 -4.25 16.93 -1.81
N ALA A 110 -5.04 16.58 -2.82
CA ALA A 110 -5.79 17.55 -3.60
C ALA A 110 -6.94 18.16 -2.75
N GLU A 111 -7.37 19.38 -3.08
CA GLU A 111 -8.35 20.15 -2.31
C GLU A 111 -9.68 19.42 -2.06
N ASN A 112 -10.15 18.64 -3.04
CA ASN A 112 -11.41 17.87 -2.98
C ASN A 112 -11.17 16.36 -2.84
N ALA A 113 -10.07 15.96 -2.20
CA ALA A 113 -9.68 14.56 -2.09
C ALA A 113 -9.67 14.06 -0.64
N ALA A 114 -10.20 12.86 -0.45
CA ALA A 114 -9.89 12.04 0.71
C ALA A 114 -8.73 11.09 0.36
N ALA A 115 -7.88 10.81 1.32
CA ALA A 115 -6.84 9.79 1.17
C ALA A 115 -6.78 8.87 2.37
N ILE A 116 -6.44 7.62 2.09
CA ILE A 116 -6.11 6.61 3.08
C ILE A 116 -4.65 6.17 2.91
N PHE A 117 -3.95 6.07 4.02
CA PHE A 117 -2.54 5.75 4.11
C PHE A 117 -2.39 4.45 4.93
N PRO A 118 -2.68 3.28 4.35
CA PRO A 118 -2.51 2.01 5.06
C PRO A 118 -1.03 1.78 5.39
N CYS A 119 -0.79 1.18 6.55
CA CYS A 119 0.52 0.64 6.91
C CYS A 119 0.53 -0.85 6.61
N ALA A 120 1.56 -1.34 5.91
CA ALA A 120 1.69 -2.76 5.62
C ALA A 120 1.80 -3.59 6.92
N PRO A 121 1.24 -4.82 6.97
CA PRO A 121 1.38 -5.72 8.11
C PRO A 121 2.81 -5.80 8.65
N GLY A 122 2.96 -5.64 9.96
CA GLY A 122 4.26 -5.61 10.67
C GLY A 122 4.88 -4.22 10.80
N LEU A 123 4.35 -3.19 10.12
CA LEU A 123 4.93 -1.86 10.09
C LEU A 123 3.94 -0.78 10.58
N GLY A 124 4.46 0.26 11.21
CA GLY A 124 3.68 1.45 11.60
C GLY A 124 2.46 1.12 12.45
N LEU A 125 1.29 1.62 12.06
CA LEU A 125 0.01 1.34 12.73
C LEU A 125 -0.45 -0.13 12.64
N SER A 126 0.22 -0.94 11.82
CA SER A 126 -0.05 -2.37 11.63
C SER A 126 1.04 -3.26 12.27
N ALA A 127 1.85 -2.71 13.17
CA ALA A 127 2.84 -3.47 13.92
C ALA A 127 2.18 -4.53 14.81
N ALA A 128 2.81 -5.70 14.90
CA ALA A 128 2.37 -6.79 15.75
C ALA A 128 3.58 -7.63 16.20
N ASP A 129 3.57 -8.11 17.44
CA ASP A 129 4.72 -8.80 18.06
C ASP A 129 5.21 -10.03 17.30
N HIS A 130 4.34 -10.67 16.51
CA HIS A 130 4.65 -11.87 15.73
C HIS A 130 5.14 -11.57 14.31
N LEU A 131 5.21 -10.29 13.92
CA LEU A 131 5.60 -9.85 12.58
C LEU A 131 6.95 -9.10 12.61
N PRO A 132 7.71 -9.15 11.50
CA PRO A 132 8.97 -8.43 11.41
C PRO A 132 8.75 -6.91 11.35
N ASP A 133 9.62 -6.17 12.05
CA ASP A 133 9.60 -4.72 12.17
C ASP A 133 10.70 -4.02 11.33
N SER A 134 11.49 -4.80 10.60
CA SER A 134 12.58 -4.30 9.74
C SER A 134 12.41 -4.77 8.30
N ALA A 135 12.80 -3.92 7.34
CA ALA A 135 12.66 -4.20 5.92
C ALA A 135 13.33 -5.51 5.48
N GLN A 136 14.52 -5.81 6.01
CA GLN A 136 15.29 -7.00 5.67
C GLN A 136 14.58 -8.29 6.11
N SER A 137 14.00 -8.31 7.31
CA SER A 137 13.25 -9.46 7.81
C SER A 137 11.87 -9.55 7.17
N HIS A 138 11.25 -8.40 6.86
CA HIS A 138 9.94 -8.29 6.24
C HIS A 138 9.91 -8.91 4.85
N VAL A 139 10.89 -8.60 3.99
CA VAL A 139 10.92 -9.09 2.60
C VAL A 139 11.12 -10.60 2.46
N VAL A 140 11.65 -11.28 3.49
CA VAL A 140 11.86 -12.74 3.46
C VAL A 140 10.87 -13.53 4.32
N HIS A 141 9.94 -12.84 5.00
CA HIS A 141 9.03 -13.49 5.93
C HIS A 141 7.99 -14.34 5.20
N GLY A 142 8.01 -15.66 5.43
CA GLY A 142 7.13 -16.61 4.78
C GLY A 142 7.50 -16.91 3.31
N LEU A 143 8.70 -16.54 2.86
CA LEU A 143 9.09 -16.61 1.43
C LEU A 143 9.05 -18.03 0.83
N ASP A 144 9.15 -19.08 1.66
CA ASP A 144 9.11 -20.47 1.23
C ASP A 144 7.72 -20.91 0.71
N SER A 145 6.67 -20.11 0.93
CA SER A 145 5.29 -20.39 0.56
C SER A 145 4.62 -19.13 0.05
N ARG A 146 4.13 -19.14 -1.20
CA ARG A 146 3.38 -17.99 -1.75
C ARG A 146 2.15 -17.62 -0.92
N ASP A 147 1.56 -18.61 -0.26
CA ASP A 147 0.35 -18.44 0.53
C ASP A 147 0.64 -17.75 1.87
N ASP A 148 1.81 -18.04 2.45
CA ASP A 148 2.27 -17.48 3.73
C ASP A 148 3.19 -16.26 3.57
N TYR A 149 3.57 -15.93 2.34
CA TYR A 149 4.49 -14.84 2.05
C TYR A 149 3.87 -13.49 2.42
N LEU A 150 4.55 -12.72 3.28
CA LEU A 150 4.00 -11.51 3.92
C LEU A 150 3.58 -10.42 2.92
N ILE A 151 4.08 -10.45 1.68
CA ILE A 151 3.64 -9.52 0.63
C ILE A 151 2.18 -9.73 0.23
N ARG A 152 1.67 -10.96 0.30
CA ARG A 152 0.27 -11.28 -0.03
C ARG A 152 -0.74 -10.49 0.83
N PRO A 153 -0.66 -10.49 2.17
CA PRO A 153 -1.53 -9.64 3.00
C PRO A 153 -1.20 -8.14 2.87
N CYS A 154 0.03 -7.75 2.52
CA CYS A 154 0.35 -6.33 2.22
C CYS A 154 -0.44 -5.80 1.01
N VAL A 155 -0.58 -6.60 -0.05
CA VAL A 155 -1.43 -6.27 -1.21
C VAL A 155 -2.91 -6.26 -0.80
N SER A 156 -3.33 -7.23 0.00
CA SER A 156 -4.71 -7.34 0.50
C SER A 156 -5.13 -6.10 1.31
N ALA A 157 -4.23 -5.55 2.12
CA ALA A 157 -4.44 -4.31 2.87
C ALA A 157 -4.72 -3.09 1.97
N ILE A 158 -4.16 -3.03 0.76
CA ILE A 158 -4.45 -1.96 -0.21
C ILE A 158 -5.89 -2.06 -0.69
N TRP A 159 -6.36 -3.27 -1.01
CA TRP A 159 -7.75 -3.48 -1.45
C TRP A 159 -8.75 -3.17 -0.35
N SER A 160 -8.51 -3.64 0.88
CA SER A 160 -9.39 -3.32 2.02
C SER A 160 -9.38 -1.82 2.36
N ALA A 161 -8.23 -1.15 2.22
CA ALA A 161 -8.16 0.31 2.36
C ALA A 161 -8.98 1.04 1.28
N ALA A 162 -8.94 0.54 0.03
CA ALA A 162 -9.77 1.06 -1.05
C ALA A 162 -11.27 0.91 -0.75
N THR A 163 -11.70 -0.28 -0.31
CA THR A 163 -13.08 -0.55 0.12
C THR A 163 -13.52 0.39 1.22
N LEU A 164 -12.72 0.53 2.29
CA LEU A 164 -13.00 1.42 3.40
C LEU A 164 -13.17 2.87 2.92
N LEU A 165 -12.27 3.36 2.06
CA LEU A 165 -12.34 4.74 1.57
C LEU A 165 -13.60 4.96 0.71
N LEU A 166 -13.99 3.97 -0.10
CA LEU A 166 -15.23 4.00 -0.88
C LEU A 166 -16.48 3.97 -0.01
N ASP A 167 -16.45 3.27 1.13
CA ASP A 167 -17.57 3.21 2.07
C ASP A 167 -17.75 4.54 2.82
N LEU A 168 -16.63 5.18 3.20
CA LEU A 168 -16.65 6.50 3.84
C LEU A 168 -17.06 7.62 2.88
N PHE A 169 -16.59 7.55 1.63
CA PHE A 169 -16.83 8.58 0.62
C PHE A 169 -17.29 7.98 -0.71
N PRO A 170 -18.57 7.55 -0.84
CA PRO A 170 -19.07 6.85 -2.02
C PRO A 170 -18.91 7.63 -3.33
N ASP A 171 -18.94 8.97 -3.28
CA ASP A 171 -18.84 9.85 -4.44
C ASP A 171 -17.47 9.81 -5.14
N ILE A 172 -16.44 9.25 -4.51
CA ILE A 172 -15.11 9.09 -5.11
C ILE A 172 -15.02 7.91 -6.08
N ARG A 173 -16.05 7.05 -6.19
CA ARG A 173 -15.99 5.76 -6.91
C ARG A 173 -15.46 5.86 -8.34
N SER A 174 -15.78 6.94 -9.04
CA SER A 174 -15.32 7.16 -10.42
C SER A 174 -13.90 7.74 -10.52
N ARG A 175 -13.31 8.15 -9.39
CA ARG A 175 -12.06 8.91 -9.26
C ARG A 175 -11.26 8.44 -8.04
N LEU A 176 -11.14 7.12 -7.89
CA LEU A 176 -10.25 6.49 -6.92
C LEU A 176 -8.92 6.16 -7.59
N PHE A 177 -7.83 6.63 -6.99
CA PHE A 177 -6.48 6.45 -7.50
C PHE A 177 -5.60 5.77 -6.46
N PHE A 178 -4.56 5.09 -6.94
CA PHE A 178 -3.49 4.59 -6.10
C PHE A 178 -2.20 5.37 -6.39
N THR A 179 -1.40 5.63 -5.35
CA THR A 179 -0.06 6.19 -5.49
C THR A 179 0.90 5.51 -4.51
N GLY A 180 2.13 5.28 -4.93
CA GLY A 180 3.15 4.64 -4.11
C GLY A 180 4.48 4.54 -4.86
N GLY A 181 5.58 4.71 -4.13
CA GLY A 181 6.94 4.55 -4.65
C GLY A 181 7.67 3.42 -3.94
N SER A 182 8.74 2.90 -4.58
CA SER A 182 9.57 1.83 -4.01
C SER A 182 8.70 0.61 -3.61
N PHE A 183 8.71 0.20 -2.34
CA PHE A 183 7.84 -0.85 -1.80
C PHE A 183 6.36 -0.68 -2.19
N GLY A 184 5.77 0.47 -1.88
CA GLY A 184 4.38 0.77 -2.21
C GLY A 184 4.11 0.77 -3.71
N GLY A 185 5.09 1.14 -4.53
CA GLY A 185 4.98 1.03 -5.99
C GLY A 185 4.95 -0.42 -6.46
N GLY A 186 5.80 -1.28 -5.89
CA GLY A 186 5.80 -2.72 -6.13
C GLY A 186 4.50 -3.39 -5.70
N LEU A 187 3.96 -3.02 -4.52
CA LEU A 187 2.65 -3.50 -4.08
C LEU A 187 1.53 -3.00 -5.01
N GLY A 188 1.60 -1.75 -5.46
CA GLY A 188 0.65 -1.18 -6.42
C GLY A 188 0.61 -1.94 -7.75
N ALA A 189 1.77 -2.35 -8.26
CA ALA A 189 1.87 -3.16 -9.48
C ALA A 189 1.26 -4.56 -9.34
N LEU A 190 1.10 -5.08 -8.11
CA LEU A 190 0.40 -6.33 -7.83
C LEU A 190 -1.10 -6.09 -7.53
N ALA A 191 -1.43 -4.96 -6.92
CA ALA A 191 -2.79 -4.63 -6.49
C ALA A 191 -3.69 -4.13 -7.63
N LEU A 192 -3.10 -3.58 -8.69
CA LEU A 192 -3.82 -2.97 -9.82
C LEU A 192 -3.68 -3.85 -11.06
N PRO A 193 -4.77 -4.09 -11.81
CA PRO A 193 -4.76 -4.89 -13.03
C PRO A 193 -4.00 -4.22 -14.19
#